data_AF-A0AAU6NEY5-F1
#
_entry.id   AF-A0AAU6NEY5-F1
#
_cell.length_a   1.000
_cell.length_b   1.000
_cell.length_c   1.000
_cell.angle_alpha   90.00
_cell.angle_beta   90.00
_cell.angle_gamma   90.00
#
_symmetry.space_group_name_H-M   'P 1'
#
loop_
_entity.id
_entity.type
_entity.pdbx_description
1 polymer ?
#
loop_
_entity_poly.entity_id
_entity_poly.type
_entity_poly.pdbx_seq_one_letter_code
_entity_poly.pdbx_strand_id
1 'polypeptide(L)'
;MDKEWFIHLEVLSTDTRMPGFLANLEGVRGEKRSVLVPKGKNLFIRQDAAGQPVFTPTSARLGAQCLLTRDAATPVADGSRNWWYKVTGSGWLPQSDVEDVNQYDLLKLGFQALEEESGGDVMDSPYEGWVSQAFDAVSRSAEQGADYQYSQVPPFYRELMAEMESNRDGKVTAEEIRQALAVRDPLVKNVVNRLVVKHHSEWSKGRSTGRSEGFYQDLDPLEVKHCEKWQSDLEWMSRVPPFDKDESVWHFHPVVFLYSLNTE
;
A
#
# COMPACT_ATOMS: atom_id res chain seq x y z
N MET A 1 -2.85 16.79 -29.62
CA MET A 1 -2.62 16.61 -28.18
C MET A 1 -3.74 15.73 -27.68
N ASP A 2 -3.41 14.48 -27.36
CA ASP A 2 -4.39 13.59 -26.72
C ASP A 2 -4.66 14.15 -25.32
N LYS A 3 -5.93 14.45 -25.04
CA LYS A 3 -6.35 14.86 -23.71
C LYS A 3 -6.39 13.62 -22.83
N GLU A 4 -5.47 13.52 -21.89
CA GLU A 4 -5.57 12.55 -20.81
C GLU A 4 -6.62 13.04 -19.80
N TRP A 5 -7.65 12.23 -19.58
CA TRP A 5 -8.66 12.48 -18.56
C TRP A 5 -8.30 11.63 -17.35
N PHE A 6 -8.10 12.28 -16.20
CA PHE A 6 -7.82 11.62 -14.94
C PHE A 6 -9.03 11.71 -14.01
N ILE A 7 -9.33 10.62 -13.30
CA ILE A 7 -10.31 10.58 -12.22
C ILE A 7 -9.54 10.17 -10.97
N HIS A 8 -9.57 11.03 -9.94
CA HIS A 8 -9.08 10.72 -8.61
C HIS A 8 -10.24 10.21 -7.75
N LEU A 9 -10.05 9.07 -7.07
CA LEU A 9 -11.01 8.52 -6.11
C LEU A 9 -10.26 8.12 -4.85
N GLU A 10 -10.71 8.64 -3.71
CA GLU A 10 -10.13 8.34 -2.40
C GLU A 10 -11.21 8.20 -1.34
N VAL A 11 -10.89 7.42 -0.30
CA VAL A 11 -11.67 7.39 0.95
C VAL A 11 -10.95 8.26 1.96
N LEU A 12 -11.75 9.01 2.72
CA LEU A 12 -11.29 9.91 3.75
C LEU A 12 -11.77 9.43 5.12
N SER A 13 -10.91 9.53 6.14
CA SER A 13 -11.28 9.26 7.53
C SER A 13 -10.58 10.19 8.49
N THR A 14 -11.30 10.64 9.51
CA THR A 14 -10.75 11.37 10.66
C THR A 14 -10.52 10.48 11.88
N ASP A 15 -10.66 9.15 11.74
CA ASP A 15 -10.51 8.22 12.87
C ASP A 15 -9.05 8.20 13.34
N THR A 16 -8.83 8.66 14.57
CA THR A 16 -7.52 8.71 15.20
C THR A 16 -6.96 7.32 15.52
N ARG A 17 -7.78 6.27 15.43
CA ARG A 17 -7.41 4.88 15.72
C ARG A 17 -7.01 4.11 14.46
N MET A 18 -6.83 4.76 13.31
CA MET A 18 -6.55 4.10 12.03
C MET A 18 -5.42 3.05 12.10
N PRO A 19 -4.25 3.30 12.72
CA PRO A 19 -3.22 2.27 12.84
C PRO A 19 -3.71 1.02 13.60
N GLY A 20 -4.49 1.22 14.67
CA GLY A 20 -5.10 0.12 15.44
C GLY A 20 -6.21 -0.61 14.69
N PHE A 21 -6.99 0.12 13.88
CA PHE A 21 -7.98 -0.47 12.97
C PHE A 21 -7.31 -1.38 11.93
N LEU A 22 -6.24 -0.92 11.27
CA LEU A 22 -5.49 -1.73 10.31
C LEU A 22 -4.86 -2.98 10.96
N ALA A 23 -4.45 -2.86 12.23
CA ALA A 23 -3.86 -3.94 13.01
C ALA A 23 -4.90 -4.95 13.55
N ASN A 24 -6.20 -4.68 13.39
CA ASN A 24 -7.28 -5.51 13.91
C ASN A 24 -7.13 -5.84 15.41
N LEU A 25 -6.82 -4.83 16.24
CA LEU A 25 -6.50 -5.05 17.67
C LEU A 25 -7.64 -5.73 18.45
N GLU A 26 -8.88 -5.55 18.01
CA GLU A 26 -10.07 -6.17 18.61
C GLU A 26 -10.30 -7.62 18.15
N GLY A 27 -9.47 -8.14 17.23
CA GLY A 27 -9.54 -9.52 16.75
C GLY A 27 -10.84 -9.84 16.02
N VAL A 28 -11.40 -8.87 15.30
CA VAL A 28 -12.63 -9.04 14.51
C VAL A 28 -12.39 -10.14 13.48
N ARG A 29 -13.39 -11.02 13.31
CA ARG A 29 -13.29 -12.17 12.41
C ARG A 29 -14.22 -12.00 11.22
N GLY A 30 -13.64 -11.94 10.02
CA GLY A 30 -14.38 -12.11 8.77
C GLY A 30 -14.46 -13.57 8.32
N GLU A 31 -15.27 -13.80 7.28
CA GLU A 31 -15.44 -15.10 6.62
C GLU A 31 -14.27 -15.42 5.69
N LYS A 32 -13.72 -14.41 5.01
CA LYS A 32 -12.60 -14.59 4.09
C LYS A 32 -11.31 -14.90 4.87
N ARG A 33 -10.56 -15.86 4.34
CA ARG A 33 -9.27 -16.30 4.89
C ARG A 33 -8.22 -16.29 3.80
N SER A 34 -7.02 -15.88 4.17
CA SER A 34 -5.84 -15.95 3.34
C SER A 34 -4.76 -16.76 4.04
N VAL A 35 -3.84 -17.30 3.27
CA VAL A 35 -2.65 -17.98 3.75
C VAL A 35 -1.45 -17.12 3.41
N LEU A 36 -0.77 -16.64 4.44
CA LEU A 36 0.47 -15.88 4.33
C LEU A 36 1.65 -16.82 4.58
N VAL A 37 2.62 -16.79 3.67
CA VAL A 37 3.77 -17.67 3.72
C VAL A 37 5.05 -16.85 3.59
N PRO A 38 5.91 -16.86 4.61
CA PRO A 38 7.18 -16.17 4.56
C PRO A 38 8.13 -16.76 3.50
N LYS A 39 8.99 -15.90 2.95
CA LYS A 39 10.13 -16.31 2.11
C LYS A 39 11.01 -17.34 2.84
N GLY A 40 11.53 -18.32 2.10
CA GLY A 40 12.53 -19.28 2.58
C GLY A 40 11.99 -20.58 3.16
N LYS A 41 10.67 -20.78 3.24
CA LYS A 41 10.07 -22.06 3.67
C LYS A 41 10.43 -23.21 2.72
N ASN A 42 10.73 -24.40 3.27
CA ASN A 42 11.09 -25.58 2.47
C ASN A 42 9.86 -26.13 1.76
N LEU A 43 9.92 -26.30 0.44
CA LEU A 43 8.78 -26.76 -0.37
C LEU A 43 8.70 -28.28 -0.42
N PHE A 44 7.47 -28.77 -0.47
CA PHE A 44 7.13 -30.16 -0.71
C PHE A 44 6.52 -30.33 -2.10
N ILE A 45 6.62 -31.52 -2.67
CA ILE A 45 5.86 -31.89 -3.87
C ILE A 45 4.78 -32.90 -3.49
N ARG A 46 3.61 -32.77 -4.12
CA ARG A 46 2.52 -33.72 -3.97
C ARG A 46 2.66 -34.86 -4.97
N GLN A 47 2.53 -36.09 -4.49
CA GLN A 47 2.40 -37.31 -5.28
C GLN A 47 1.18 -38.07 -4.77
N ASP A 48 0.28 -38.46 -5.67
CA ASP A 48 -0.87 -39.27 -5.30
C ASP A 48 -0.46 -40.75 -5.34
N ALA A 49 -0.33 -41.37 -4.17
CA ALA A 49 0.05 -42.78 -4.02
C ALA A 49 -1.13 -43.55 -3.43
N ALA A 50 -1.55 -44.64 -4.10
CA ALA A 50 -2.70 -45.46 -3.70
C ALA A 50 -4.00 -44.64 -3.46
N GLY A 51 -4.20 -43.57 -4.23
CA GLY A 51 -5.38 -42.71 -4.12
C GLY A 51 -5.36 -41.74 -2.93
N GLN A 52 -4.24 -41.61 -2.22
CA GLN A 52 -4.06 -40.65 -1.14
C GLN A 52 -2.92 -39.66 -1.47
N PRO A 53 -3.07 -38.37 -1.13
CA PRO A 53 -2.02 -37.39 -1.35
C PRO A 53 -0.88 -37.63 -0.36
N VAL A 54 0.34 -37.74 -0.89
CA VAL A 54 1.59 -37.84 -0.14
C VAL A 54 2.48 -36.66 -0.50
N PHE A 55 3.07 -36.04 0.52
CA PHE A 55 3.92 -34.85 0.36
C PHE A 55 5.35 -35.20 0.70
N THR A 56 6.27 -35.03 -0.24
CA THR A 56 7.69 -35.33 -0.04
C THR A 56 8.52 -34.05 -0.02
N PRO A 57 9.46 -33.90 0.92
CA PRO A 57 10.29 -32.70 1.03
C PRO A 57 11.20 -32.58 -0.18
N THR A 58 11.47 -31.36 -0.60
CA THR A 58 12.44 -31.05 -1.65
C THR A 58 13.61 -30.22 -1.09
N SER A 59 14.66 -30.05 -1.89
CA SER A 59 15.72 -29.08 -1.60
C SER A 59 15.32 -27.64 -1.95
N ALA A 60 14.17 -27.44 -2.62
CA ALA A 60 13.72 -26.11 -3.02
C ALA A 60 13.12 -25.35 -1.83
N ARG A 61 13.32 -24.03 -1.84
CA ARG A 61 12.74 -23.10 -0.88
C ARG A 61 11.87 -22.08 -1.59
N LEU A 62 10.84 -21.61 -0.90
CA LEU A 62 10.00 -20.55 -1.42
C LEU A 62 10.82 -19.27 -1.62
N GLY A 63 10.95 -18.83 -2.86
CA GLY A 63 11.78 -17.68 -3.22
C GLY A 63 11.22 -16.33 -2.77
N ALA A 64 9.92 -16.26 -2.48
CA ALA A 64 9.20 -15.04 -2.13
C ALA A 64 8.25 -15.22 -0.97
N GLN A 65 7.89 -14.13 -0.30
CA GLN A 65 6.65 -14.14 0.47
C GLN A 65 5.46 -14.28 -0.49
N CYS A 66 4.46 -15.08 -0.12
CA CYS A 66 3.20 -15.13 -0.86
C CYS A 66 2.00 -14.99 0.07
N LEU A 67 0.97 -14.32 -0.42
CA LEU A 67 -0.34 -14.19 0.22
C LEU A 67 -1.37 -14.69 -0.78
N LEU A 68 -2.06 -15.77 -0.44
CA LEU A 68 -3.07 -16.40 -1.30
C LEU A 68 -4.39 -16.43 -0.56
N THR A 69 -5.51 -16.26 -1.28
CA THR A 69 -6.80 -16.64 -0.70
C THR A 69 -6.77 -18.13 -0.39
N ARG A 70 -7.48 -18.54 0.66
CA ARG A 70 -7.48 -19.94 1.10
C ARG A 70 -7.88 -20.89 -0.03
N ASP A 71 -8.85 -20.52 -0.85
CA ASP A 71 -9.29 -21.33 -1.99
C ASP A 71 -8.25 -21.42 -3.11
N ALA A 72 -7.54 -20.33 -3.42
CA ALA A 72 -6.46 -20.34 -4.40
C ALA A 72 -5.30 -21.25 -3.96
N ALA A 73 -5.08 -21.37 -2.65
CA ALA A 73 -4.10 -22.28 -2.08
C ALA A 73 -4.52 -23.76 -2.11
N THR A 74 -5.69 -24.10 -2.66
CA THR A 74 -6.16 -25.48 -2.91
C THR A 74 -5.90 -26.43 -1.73
N PRO A 75 -6.51 -26.17 -0.55
CA PRO A 75 -6.18 -26.90 0.67
C PRO A 75 -6.57 -28.37 0.55
N VAL A 76 -5.64 -29.27 0.92
CA VAL A 76 -5.84 -30.72 0.84
C VAL A 76 -5.41 -31.36 2.15
N ALA A 77 -6.22 -32.29 2.67
CA ALA A 77 -5.86 -33.11 3.81
C ALA A 77 -5.08 -34.36 3.36
N ASP A 78 -3.99 -34.69 4.05
CA ASP A 78 -3.32 -35.97 3.88
C ASP A 78 -4.05 -37.12 4.59
N GLY A 79 -3.54 -38.36 4.45
CA GLY A 79 -4.12 -39.54 5.11
C GLY A 79 -4.14 -39.46 6.65
N SER A 80 -3.35 -38.56 7.25
CA SER A 80 -3.32 -38.28 8.69
C SER A 80 -4.20 -37.08 9.08
N ARG A 81 -4.95 -36.50 8.14
CA ARG A 81 -5.78 -35.30 8.29
C ARG A 81 -4.99 -34.01 8.59
N ASN A 82 -3.70 -33.96 8.26
CA ASN A 82 -2.97 -32.68 8.26
C ASN A 82 -3.28 -31.92 6.98
N TRP A 83 -3.48 -30.61 7.10
CA TRP A 83 -3.76 -29.75 5.94
C TRP A 83 -2.48 -29.29 5.25
N TRP A 84 -2.55 -29.26 3.93
CA TRP A 84 -1.49 -28.84 3.03
C TRP A 84 -2.01 -27.80 2.04
N TYR A 85 -1.18 -26.80 1.73
CA TYR A 85 -1.53 -25.67 0.89
C TYR A 85 -0.57 -25.58 -0.29
N LYS A 86 -1.13 -25.42 -1.49
CA LYS A 86 -0.39 -25.20 -2.72
C LYS A 86 -0.01 -23.73 -2.83
N VAL A 87 1.29 -23.43 -2.75
CA VAL A 87 1.80 -22.06 -2.65
C VAL A 87 2.54 -21.61 -3.91
N THR A 88 2.91 -22.56 -4.78
CA THR A 88 3.46 -22.30 -6.12
C THR A 88 2.90 -23.31 -7.13
N GLY A 89 3.36 -23.28 -8.39
CA GLY A 89 2.91 -24.20 -9.44
C GLY A 89 2.94 -25.68 -9.04
N SER A 90 3.98 -26.12 -8.33
CA SER A 90 4.14 -27.49 -7.83
C SER A 90 4.49 -27.59 -6.33
N GLY A 91 4.80 -26.48 -5.67
CA GLY A 91 5.24 -26.44 -4.28
C GLY A 91 4.09 -26.38 -3.28
N TRP A 92 4.21 -27.19 -2.24
CA TRP A 92 3.25 -27.31 -1.14
C TRP A 92 3.91 -27.04 0.20
N LEU A 93 3.11 -26.58 1.16
CA LEU A 93 3.51 -26.41 2.55
C LEU A 93 2.46 -26.98 3.51
N PRO A 94 2.90 -27.54 4.65
CA PRO A 94 1.98 -27.98 5.69
C PRO A 94 1.36 -26.76 6.40
N GLN A 95 0.21 -26.97 7.04
CA GLN A 95 -0.47 -25.93 7.82
C GLN A 95 0.43 -25.28 8.89
N SER A 96 1.38 -26.02 9.45
CA SER A 96 2.32 -25.50 10.45
C SER A 96 3.30 -24.45 9.90
N ASP A 97 3.47 -24.38 8.57
CA ASP A 97 4.39 -23.46 7.91
C ASP A 97 3.71 -22.27 7.23
N VAL A 98 2.39 -22.18 7.35
CA VAL A 98 1.58 -21.08 6.81
C VAL A 98 0.87 -20.36 7.94
N GLU A 99 0.67 -19.06 7.78
CA GLU A 99 -0.13 -18.25 8.69
C GLU A 99 -1.53 -18.06 8.12
N ASP A 100 -2.56 -18.44 8.89
CA ASP A 100 -3.95 -18.12 8.56
C ASP A 100 -4.23 -16.65 8.89
N VAL A 101 -4.47 -15.85 7.85
CA VAL A 101 -4.71 -14.40 7.93
C VAL A 101 -6.21 -14.13 7.81
N ASN A 102 -6.75 -13.34 8.76
CA ASN A 102 -8.14 -12.90 8.69
C ASN A 102 -8.31 -11.78 7.66
N GLN A 103 -9.49 -11.72 7.06
CA GLN A 103 -9.93 -10.63 6.20
C GLN A 103 -9.65 -9.22 6.76
N TYR A 104 -9.80 -9.03 8.08
CA TYR A 104 -9.62 -7.73 8.71
C TYR A 104 -8.20 -7.49 9.22
N ASP A 105 -7.28 -8.46 9.09
CA ASP A 105 -5.86 -8.27 9.45
C ASP A 105 -5.15 -7.45 8.37
N LEU A 106 -5.59 -6.21 8.15
CA LEU A 106 -5.21 -5.38 7.00
C LEU A 106 -3.70 -5.15 6.93
N LEU A 107 -2.99 -5.00 8.06
CA LEU A 107 -1.53 -4.95 8.07
C LEU A 107 -0.89 -6.19 7.42
N LYS A 108 -1.40 -7.39 7.71
CA LYS A 108 -0.91 -8.65 7.11
C LYS A 108 -1.33 -8.79 5.65
N LEU A 109 -2.42 -8.13 5.25
CA LEU A 109 -2.83 -8.00 3.86
C LEU A 109 -2.04 -6.91 3.10
N GLY A 110 -1.08 -6.26 3.77
CA GLY A 110 -0.13 -5.32 3.18
C GLY A 110 -0.50 -3.85 3.32
N PHE A 111 -1.56 -3.51 4.07
CA PHE A 111 -1.88 -2.11 4.36
C PHE A 111 -0.85 -1.49 5.30
N GLN A 112 -0.58 -0.20 5.11
CA GLN A 112 0.35 0.55 5.94
C GLN A 112 -0.18 1.95 6.21
N ALA A 113 -0.18 2.35 7.48
CA ALA A 113 -0.45 3.73 7.88
C ALA A 113 0.85 4.55 7.79
N LEU A 114 0.78 5.69 7.12
CA LEU A 114 1.85 6.69 7.02
C LEU A 114 1.27 8.06 7.41
N GLU A 115 2.07 8.94 7.98
CA GLU A 115 1.60 10.26 8.41
C GLU A 115 2.63 11.32 8.00
N GLU A 116 2.10 12.40 7.44
CA GLU A 116 2.81 13.67 7.24
C GLU A 116 3.20 14.24 8.61
N GLU A 117 4.48 14.52 8.79
CA GLU A 117 5.04 14.96 10.07
C GLU A 117 4.75 16.45 10.33
N SER A 118 4.68 17.26 9.26
CA SER A 118 4.44 18.69 9.37
C SER A 118 3.04 19.09 8.89
N GLY A 119 2.40 20.00 9.63
CA GLY A 119 1.26 20.76 9.10
C GLY A 119 1.70 22.00 8.33
N GLY A 120 2.90 21.96 7.76
CA GLY A 120 3.59 23.07 7.11
C GLY A 120 3.02 23.40 5.73
N ASP A 121 3.89 23.91 4.86
CA ASP A 121 3.49 24.17 3.49
C ASP A 121 3.29 22.86 2.73
N VAL A 122 2.22 22.75 1.94
CA VAL A 122 1.91 21.57 1.14
C VAL A 122 3.04 21.22 0.15
N MET A 123 3.84 22.21 -0.24
CA MET A 123 5.01 22.01 -1.10
C MET A 123 6.14 21.24 -0.40
N ASP A 124 6.15 21.17 0.93
CA ASP A 124 7.13 20.40 1.70
C ASP A 124 6.76 18.91 1.80
N SER A 125 5.47 18.57 1.66
CA SER A 125 4.94 17.21 1.85
C SER A 125 5.69 16.12 1.06
N PRO A 126 6.04 16.30 -0.23
CA PRO A 126 6.80 15.30 -0.98
C PRO A 126 8.19 14.98 -0.40
N TYR A 127 8.73 15.87 0.44
CA TYR A 127 10.05 15.76 1.04
C TYR A 127 10.02 15.31 2.50
N GLU A 128 8.84 14.96 3.01
CA GLU A 128 8.66 14.46 4.37
C GLU A 128 8.87 12.94 4.48
N GLY A 129 9.04 12.47 5.73
CA GLY A 129 9.40 11.09 6.02
C GLY A 129 8.41 10.04 5.52
N TRP A 130 7.14 10.40 5.28
CA TRP A 130 6.14 9.46 4.75
C TRP A 130 6.47 8.97 3.34
N VAL A 131 7.10 9.80 2.50
CA VAL A 131 7.49 9.41 1.12
C VAL A 131 8.62 8.39 1.15
N SER A 132 9.66 8.63 1.95
CA SER A 132 10.74 7.66 2.15
C SER A 132 10.20 6.33 2.69
N GLN A 133 9.26 6.37 3.63
CA GLN A 133 8.59 5.17 4.14
C GLN A 133 7.79 4.42 3.07
N ALA A 134 7.16 5.14 2.13
CA ALA A 134 6.46 4.53 0.99
C ALA A 134 7.44 3.84 0.04
N PHE A 135 8.57 4.48 -0.28
CA PHE A 135 9.63 3.88 -1.10
C PHE A 135 10.28 2.66 -0.43
N ASP A 136 10.49 2.71 0.88
CA ASP A 136 10.93 1.56 1.68
C ASP A 136 9.93 0.40 1.60
N ALA A 137 8.63 0.68 1.63
CA ALA A 137 7.59 -0.33 1.49
C ALA A 137 7.67 -1.02 0.11
N VAL A 138 7.84 -0.25 -0.96
CA VAL A 138 8.00 -0.78 -2.32
C VAL A 138 9.28 -1.62 -2.43
N SER A 139 10.40 -1.09 -1.95
CA SER A 139 11.70 -1.78 -1.97
C SER A 139 11.64 -3.12 -1.22
N ARG A 140 11.11 -3.13 0.01
CA ARG A 140 10.95 -4.36 0.80
C ARG A 140 10.01 -5.37 0.12
N SER A 141 8.92 -4.91 -0.48
CA SER A 141 8.02 -5.80 -1.22
C SER A 141 8.73 -6.45 -2.42
N ALA A 142 9.60 -5.72 -3.11
CA ALA A 142 10.39 -6.25 -4.21
C ALA A 142 11.48 -7.23 -3.76
N GLU A 143 12.16 -6.98 -2.64
CA GLU A 143 13.14 -7.92 -2.05
C GLU A 143 12.51 -9.23 -1.56
N GLN A 144 11.26 -9.14 -1.13
CA GLN A 144 10.44 -10.29 -0.78
C GLN A 144 9.85 -11.01 -2.00
N GLY A 145 9.98 -10.46 -3.21
CA GLY A 145 9.58 -11.10 -4.47
C GLY A 145 10.60 -12.15 -4.95
N ALA A 146 10.13 -13.08 -5.79
CA ALA A 146 10.95 -14.14 -6.40
C ALA A 146 11.27 -13.84 -7.87
N ASP A 147 10.64 -12.81 -8.44
CA ASP A 147 10.73 -12.53 -9.86
C ASP A 147 11.97 -11.68 -10.16
N TYR A 148 12.83 -12.20 -11.03
CA TYR A 148 14.05 -11.53 -11.46
C TYR A 148 13.74 -10.19 -12.17
N GLN A 149 12.51 -10.06 -12.70
CA GLN A 149 12.00 -8.82 -13.29
C GLN A 149 12.01 -7.64 -12.30
N TYR A 150 11.90 -7.90 -10.99
CA TYR A 150 11.92 -6.85 -9.96
C TYR A 150 13.30 -6.61 -9.36
N SER A 151 14.37 -7.22 -9.88
CA SER A 151 15.73 -7.07 -9.34
C SER A 151 16.25 -5.63 -9.30
N GLN A 152 15.76 -4.77 -10.20
CA GLN A 152 16.13 -3.35 -10.28
C GLN A 152 15.23 -2.43 -9.46
N VAL A 153 14.08 -2.93 -8.96
CA VAL A 153 13.15 -2.12 -8.15
C VAL A 153 13.81 -1.72 -6.82
N PRO A 154 14.37 -2.63 -5.99
CA PRO A 154 14.99 -2.23 -4.74
C PRO A 154 16.18 -1.25 -4.90
N PRO A 155 17.12 -1.45 -5.84
CA PRO A 155 18.17 -0.46 -6.10
C PRO A 155 17.62 0.91 -6.51
N PHE A 156 16.68 0.96 -7.45
CA PHE A 156 16.10 2.22 -7.94
C PHE A 156 15.46 3.03 -6.81
N TYR A 157 14.58 2.42 -6.01
CA TYR A 157 13.92 3.12 -4.90
C TYR A 157 14.91 3.47 -3.77
N ARG A 158 15.95 2.65 -3.54
CA ARG A 158 17.01 2.96 -2.56
C ARG A 158 17.87 4.15 -3.00
N GLU A 159 18.19 4.24 -4.28
CA GLU A 159 18.89 5.40 -4.85
C GLU A 159 18.05 6.67 -4.70
N LEU A 160 16.76 6.61 -5.04
CA LEU A 160 15.83 7.73 -4.88
C LEU A 160 15.75 8.20 -3.42
N MET A 161 15.64 7.27 -2.46
CA MET A 161 15.67 7.61 -1.03
C MET A 161 17.00 8.23 -0.59
N ALA A 162 18.13 7.71 -1.07
CA ALA A 162 19.44 8.25 -0.76
C ALA A 162 19.62 9.67 -1.33
N GLU A 163 19.10 9.94 -2.52
CA GLU A 163 19.09 11.28 -3.12
C GLU A 163 18.23 12.27 -2.34
N MET A 164 17.05 11.84 -1.87
CA MET A 164 16.19 12.66 -0.99
C MET A 164 16.88 13.00 0.34
N GLU A 165 17.57 12.03 0.95
CA GLU A 165 18.27 12.20 2.23
C GLU A 165 19.57 13.01 2.09
N SER A 166 20.23 12.99 0.92
CA SER A 166 21.53 13.60 0.63
C SER A 166 21.47 15.14 0.45
N ASN A 167 20.65 15.82 1.25
CA ASN A 167 20.67 17.27 1.55
C ASN A 167 19.59 18.17 0.90
N ARG A 168 18.40 17.66 0.54
CA ARG A 168 17.29 18.50 0.02
C ARG A 168 17.74 19.51 -1.04
N ASP A 169 18.72 19.13 -1.87
CA ASP A 169 19.39 20.03 -2.83
C ASP A 169 18.57 20.23 -4.11
N GLY A 170 17.33 19.74 -4.13
CA GLY A 170 16.40 19.82 -5.25
C GLY A 170 16.69 18.83 -6.38
N LYS A 171 17.56 17.83 -6.18
CA LYS A 171 17.84 16.80 -7.20
C LYS A 171 16.67 15.87 -7.49
N VAL A 172 15.82 15.61 -6.49
CA VAL A 172 14.58 14.86 -6.66
C VAL A 172 13.43 15.86 -6.61
N THR A 173 12.69 15.95 -7.70
CA THR A 173 11.52 16.83 -7.83
C THR A 173 10.24 16.14 -7.36
N ALA A 174 9.23 16.92 -6.97
CA ALA A 174 7.90 16.39 -6.66
C ALA A 174 7.30 15.58 -7.83
N GLU A 175 7.62 15.94 -9.07
CA GLU A 175 7.19 15.21 -10.26
C GLU A 175 7.88 13.84 -10.39
N GLU A 176 9.18 13.73 -10.09
CA GLU A 176 9.89 12.45 -10.06
C GLU A 176 9.34 11.52 -8.98
N ILE A 177 9.02 12.06 -7.79
CA ILE A 177 8.35 11.30 -6.72
C ILE A 177 6.98 10.81 -7.18
N ARG A 178 6.18 11.69 -7.78
CA ARG A 178 4.85 11.33 -8.31
C ARG A 178 4.96 10.25 -9.37
N GLN A 179 5.92 10.36 -10.29
CA GLN A 179 6.13 9.36 -11.33
C GLN A 179 6.56 8.02 -10.75
N ALA A 180 7.46 8.00 -9.76
CA ALA A 180 7.88 6.78 -9.07
C ALA A 180 6.69 6.07 -8.38
N LEU A 181 5.80 6.81 -7.72
CA LEU A 181 4.62 6.22 -7.07
C LEU A 181 3.49 5.86 -8.05
N ALA A 182 3.45 6.48 -9.24
CA ALA A 182 2.41 6.25 -10.25
C ALA A 182 2.79 5.22 -11.33
N VAL A 183 3.98 4.58 -11.24
CA VAL A 183 4.40 3.57 -12.20
C VAL A 183 3.37 2.45 -12.26
N ARG A 184 2.97 2.05 -13.47
CA ARG A 184 1.99 0.97 -13.71
C ARG A 184 2.53 -0.44 -13.42
N ASP A 185 3.66 -0.53 -12.74
CA ASP A 185 4.25 -1.79 -12.34
C ASP A 185 3.33 -2.49 -11.33
N PRO A 186 2.97 -3.78 -11.53
CA PRO A 186 2.04 -4.48 -10.65
C PRO A 186 2.48 -4.52 -9.18
N LEU A 187 3.78 -4.62 -8.90
CA LEU A 187 4.30 -4.67 -7.53
C LEU A 187 4.18 -3.30 -6.86
N VAL A 188 4.63 -2.25 -7.55
CA VAL A 188 4.54 -0.86 -7.06
C VAL A 188 3.07 -0.51 -6.80
N LYS A 189 2.20 -0.76 -7.78
CA LYS A 189 0.76 -0.50 -7.67
C LYS A 189 0.12 -1.28 -6.52
N ASN A 190 0.54 -2.52 -6.29
CA ASN A 190 0.02 -3.34 -5.20
C ASN A 190 0.34 -2.77 -3.81
N VAL A 191 1.53 -2.17 -3.66
CA VAL A 191 1.97 -1.49 -2.42
C VAL A 191 1.29 -0.12 -2.29
N VAL A 192 1.40 0.74 -3.30
CA VAL A 192 0.87 2.12 -3.26
C VAL A 192 -0.64 2.13 -3.00
N ASN A 193 -1.40 1.22 -3.61
CA ASN A 193 -2.85 1.13 -3.38
C ASN A 193 -3.24 0.63 -1.97
N ARG A 194 -2.26 0.26 -1.14
CA ARG A 194 -2.45 -0.18 0.26
C ARG A 194 -1.85 0.81 1.27
N LEU A 195 -1.29 1.91 0.80
CA LEU A 195 -0.91 3.01 1.69
C LEU A 195 -2.18 3.73 2.18
N VAL A 196 -2.18 4.05 3.47
CA VAL A 196 -3.19 4.85 4.16
C VAL A 196 -2.44 6.03 4.74
N VAL A 197 -2.46 7.16 4.03
CA VAL A 197 -1.59 8.30 4.32
C VAL A 197 -2.40 9.39 5.01
N LYS A 198 -1.96 9.85 6.19
CA LYS A 198 -2.56 10.99 6.86
C LYS A 198 -1.85 12.26 6.45
N HIS A 199 -2.53 13.14 5.75
CA HIS A 199 -2.00 14.44 5.33
C HIS A 199 -3.13 15.47 5.27
N HIS A 200 -2.76 16.74 5.11
CA HIS A 200 -3.76 17.78 4.87
C HIS A 200 -4.38 17.62 3.48
N SER A 201 -5.69 17.75 3.38
CA SER A 201 -6.38 17.63 2.10
C SER A 201 -6.40 18.97 1.37
N GLU A 202 -6.17 18.91 0.05
CA GLU A 202 -6.39 20.02 -0.88
C GLU A 202 -7.85 20.54 -0.89
N TRP A 203 -8.80 19.77 -0.34
CA TRP A 203 -10.22 20.15 -0.27
C TRP A 203 -10.60 20.87 1.04
N SER A 204 -9.62 21.20 1.90
CA SER A 204 -9.82 21.92 3.18
C SER A 204 -9.35 23.38 3.13
N LYS A 205 -10.26 24.31 3.42
CA LYS A 205 -10.06 25.74 3.77
C LYS A 205 -9.20 26.61 2.82
N GLY A 206 -8.68 26.06 1.72
CA GLY A 206 -7.95 26.75 0.66
C GLY A 206 -6.79 27.62 1.16
N ARG A 207 -6.49 28.69 0.41
CA ARG A 207 -5.40 29.64 0.70
C ARG A 207 -5.47 30.30 2.10
N SER A 208 -6.65 30.40 2.71
CA SER A 208 -6.82 31.10 4.01
C SER A 208 -6.02 30.50 5.17
N THR A 209 -5.59 29.24 5.02
CA THR A 209 -4.78 28.51 5.99
C THR A 209 -3.30 28.90 5.96
N GLY A 210 -2.84 29.52 4.87
CA GLY A 210 -1.42 29.81 4.62
C GLY A 210 -0.59 28.58 4.21
N ARG A 211 -1.15 27.37 4.21
CA ARG A 211 -0.43 26.12 3.87
C ARG A 211 -0.07 25.97 2.39
N SER A 212 -0.64 26.79 1.52
CA SER A 212 -0.34 26.75 0.09
C SER A 212 0.48 27.95 -0.36
N GLU A 213 1.07 28.72 0.56
CA GLU A 213 1.76 29.96 0.17
C GLU A 213 2.96 29.67 -0.73
N GLY A 214 3.71 28.61 -0.46
CA GLY A 214 4.78 28.06 -1.31
C GLY A 214 4.30 27.74 -2.72
N PHE A 215 3.12 27.13 -2.87
CA PHE A 215 2.52 26.85 -4.18
C PHE A 215 2.26 28.14 -5.00
N TYR A 216 1.95 29.25 -4.34
CA TYR A 216 1.67 30.52 -5.01
C TYR A 216 2.92 31.38 -5.28
N GLN A 217 4.09 31.06 -4.71
CA GLN A 217 5.27 31.94 -4.75
C GLN A 217 5.76 32.27 -6.17
N ASP A 218 5.71 31.30 -7.07
CA ASP A 218 6.26 31.42 -8.43
C ASP A 218 5.20 31.73 -9.51
N LEU A 219 3.93 31.90 -9.11
CA LEU A 219 2.81 32.10 -10.04
C LEU A 219 2.61 33.58 -10.40
N ASP A 220 2.26 33.85 -11.65
CA ASP A 220 1.88 35.19 -12.09
C ASP A 220 0.47 35.58 -11.56
N PRO A 221 0.08 36.88 -11.60
CA PRO A 221 -1.20 37.32 -11.04
C PRO A 221 -2.46 36.71 -11.69
N LEU A 222 -2.39 36.24 -12.95
CA LEU A 222 -3.48 35.53 -13.61
C LEU A 222 -3.55 34.08 -13.13
N GLU A 223 -2.40 33.42 -13.01
CA GLU A 223 -2.27 32.06 -12.49
C GLU A 223 -2.75 31.98 -11.03
N VAL A 224 -2.33 32.92 -10.18
CA VAL A 224 -2.81 33.00 -8.78
C VAL A 224 -4.33 33.07 -8.73
N LYS A 225 -4.96 33.97 -9.51
CA LYS A 225 -6.43 34.10 -9.54
C LYS A 225 -7.10 32.83 -10.03
N HIS A 226 -6.52 32.16 -11.02
CA HIS A 226 -7.03 30.89 -11.52
C HIS A 226 -6.99 29.82 -10.43
N CYS A 227 -5.83 29.65 -9.77
CA CYS A 227 -5.63 28.66 -8.73
C CYS A 227 -6.45 28.94 -7.47
N GLU A 228 -6.62 30.20 -7.05
CA GLU A 228 -7.52 30.56 -5.96
C GLU A 228 -8.97 30.18 -6.26
N LYS A 229 -9.43 30.46 -7.49
CA LYS A 229 -10.76 30.03 -7.90
C LYS A 229 -10.88 28.51 -7.91
N TRP A 230 -9.89 27.81 -8.47
CA TRP A 230 -9.87 26.35 -8.50
C TRP A 230 -9.93 25.73 -7.10
N GLN A 231 -9.08 26.18 -6.17
CA GLN A 231 -9.12 25.72 -4.78
C GLN A 231 -10.47 26.03 -4.11
N SER A 232 -10.99 27.24 -4.30
CA SER A 232 -12.28 27.62 -3.72
C SER A 232 -13.46 26.82 -4.28
N ASP A 233 -13.41 26.42 -5.56
CA ASP A 233 -14.45 25.61 -6.18
C ASP A 233 -14.38 24.14 -5.71
N LEU A 234 -13.20 23.64 -5.35
CA LEU A 234 -12.97 22.29 -4.82
C LEU A 234 -13.08 22.19 -3.30
N GLU A 235 -13.08 23.31 -2.58
CA GLU A 235 -13.24 23.32 -1.13
C GLU A 235 -14.67 22.87 -0.76
N TRP A 236 -14.74 21.74 -0.06
CA TRP A 236 -16.01 21.21 0.45
C TRP A 236 -15.91 20.72 1.90
N MET A 237 -14.71 20.42 2.40
CA MET A 237 -14.52 19.79 3.71
C MET A 237 -15.05 20.64 4.86
N SER A 238 -14.96 21.98 4.78
CA SER A 238 -15.49 22.88 5.81
C SER A 238 -17.00 22.76 6.02
N ARG A 239 -17.71 22.17 5.05
CA ARG A 239 -19.17 21.98 5.08
C ARG A 239 -19.59 20.63 5.66
N VAL A 240 -18.63 19.76 5.98
CA VAL A 240 -18.87 18.40 6.46
C VAL A 240 -18.30 18.30 7.88
N PRO A 241 -19.13 18.21 8.94
CA PRO A 241 -18.68 18.40 10.32
C PRO A 241 -17.49 17.53 10.79
N PRO A 242 -17.35 16.26 10.35
CA PRO A 242 -16.13 15.50 10.65
C PRO A 242 -14.83 16.12 10.11
N PHE A 243 -14.87 16.92 9.05
CA PHE A 243 -13.72 17.45 8.31
C PHE A 243 -13.50 18.97 8.47
N ASP A 244 -14.31 19.67 9.26
CA ASP A 244 -14.33 21.15 9.33
C ASP A 244 -13.19 21.77 10.17
N LYS A 245 -12.35 20.94 10.78
CA LYS A 245 -11.33 21.34 11.75
C LYS A 245 -10.00 21.77 11.16
N ASP A 246 -9.82 21.60 9.85
CA ASP A 246 -8.54 21.87 9.17
C ASP A 246 -7.36 20.99 9.59
N GLU A 247 -7.66 19.81 10.11
CA GLU A 247 -6.68 18.82 10.55
C GLU A 247 -6.34 17.86 9.39
N SER A 248 -5.17 17.22 9.47
CA SER A 248 -4.81 16.14 8.54
C SER A 248 -5.74 14.93 8.71
N VAL A 249 -6.08 14.30 7.59
CA VAL A 249 -7.03 13.18 7.53
C VAL A 249 -6.43 12.02 6.77
N TRP A 250 -6.94 10.82 6.99
CA TRP A 250 -6.46 9.62 6.31
C TRP A 250 -7.03 9.53 4.91
N HIS A 251 -6.14 9.43 3.91
CA HIS A 251 -6.43 9.18 2.51
C HIS A 251 -6.04 7.74 2.14
N PHE A 252 -6.93 7.02 1.46
CA PHE A 252 -6.64 5.65 1.02
C PHE A 252 -7.47 5.21 -0.19
N HIS A 253 -6.93 4.23 -0.93
CA HIS A 253 -7.52 3.77 -2.19
C HIS A 253 -8.84 3.01 -1.97
N PRO A 254 -9.99 3.49 -2.50
CA PRO A 254 -11.31 2.95 -2.18
C PRO A 254 -11.48 1.51 -2.63
N VAL A 255 -11.10 1.20 -3.88
CA VAL A 255 -11.36 -0.13 -4.45
C VAL A 255 -10.60 -1.23 -3.71
N VAL A 256 -9.29 -1.05 -3.46
CA VAL A 256 -8.47 -2.07 -2.77
C VAL A 256 -8.89 -2.22 -1.32
N PHE A 257 -9.20 -1.11 -0.64
CA PHE A 257 -9.71 -1.14 0.72
C PHE A 257 -11.06 -1.86 0.82
N LEU A 258 -12.05 -1.43 0.04
CA LEU A 258 -13.40 -2.02 0.06
C LEU A 258 -13.39 -3.48 -0.39
N TYR A 259 -12.56 -3.86 -1.36
CA TYR A 259 -12.39 -5.26 -1.75
C TYR A 259 -11.92 -6.12 -0.57
N SER A 260 -11.02 -5.58 0.26
CA SER A 260 -10.53 -6.27 1.46
C SER A 260 -11.62 -6.40 2.53
N LEU A 261 -12.56 -5.45 2.61
CA LEU A 261 -13.68 -5.51 3.56
C LEU A 261 -14.90 -6.28 3.05
N ASN A 262 -15.04 -6.46 1.73
CA ASN A 262 -16.26 -7.02 1.17
C ASN A 262 -16.45 -8.47 1.59
N THR A 263 -17.66 -8.83 2.02
CA THR A 263 -18.00 -10.21 2.39
C THR A 263 -18.59 -11.01 1.23
N GLU A 264 -18.99 -10.34 0.16
CA GLU A 264 -19.53 -10.94 -1.07
C GLU A 264 -18.47 -11.13 -2.17
#